data_AF-A0A3Q7J9H9-F1
#
_entry.id   AF-A0A3Q7J9H9-F1
#
_cell.length_a   1.000
_cell.length_b   1.000
_cell.length_c   1.000
_cell.angle_alpha   90.00
_cell.angle_beta   90.00
_cell.angle_gamma   90.00
#
_symmetry.space_group_name_H-M   'P 1'
#
loop_
_entity.id
_entity.type
_entity.pdbx_description
1 polymer ?
#
loop_
_entity_poly.entity_id
_entity_poly.type
_entity_poly.pdbx_seq_one_letter_code
_entity_poly.pdbx_strand_id
1 'polypeptide(L)'
;MEIVEVVVDQVIVALSHATVLEELMREKLEARNGLQQQAKENVVKASHTRYSFQNLMNNGMKRPMHSILGLLSILQDENTSTNQKIIIDTTVRMSTVLLNLINDAMDIPDKDEGRFPVKMMSFQLHSLIREASCLVNCLCVYKGFRFSMDVPNSLTNLVMGDEKRR
;
A
#
# COMPACT_ATOMS: atom_id res chain seq x y z
N MET A 1 33.40 -53.24 50.04
CA MET A 1 34.10 -52.19 49.27
C MET A 1 33.50 -52.08 47.86
N GLU A 2 33.29 -53.20 47.15
CA GLU A 2 32.62 -53.25 45.83
C GLU A 2 31.27 -52.53 45.71
N ILE A 3 30.38 -52.64 46.70
CA ILE A 3 29.05 -52.00 46.63
C ILE A 3 29.15 -50.46 46.58
N VAL A 4 30.17 -49.88 47.22
CA VAL A 4 30.36 -48.43 47.24
C VAL A 4 30.85 -47.92 45.88
N GLU A 5 31.75 -48.66 45.20
CA GLU A 5 32.20 -48.31 43.85
C GLU A 5 31.08 -48.40 42.81
N VAL A 6 30.28 -49.47 42.85
CA VAL A 6 29.15 -49.64 41.92
C VAL A 6 28.12 -48.50 42.08
N VAL A 7 27.86 -48.05 43.31
CA VAL A 7 26.93 -46.94 43.55
C VAL A 7 27.54 -45.60 43.09
N VAL A 8 28.85 -45.38 43.29
CA VAL A 8 29.53 -44.18 42.79
C VAL A 8 29.48 -44.10 41.27
N ASP A 9 29.75 -45.20 40.56
CA ASP A 9 29.67 -45.25 39.10
C ASP A 9 28.23 -44.99 38.61
N GLN A 10 27.22 -45.56 39.26
CA GLN A 10 25.81 -45.31 38.91
C GLN A 10 25.41 -43.85 39.12
N VAL A 11 25.90 -43.20 40.19
CA VAL A 11 25.64 -41.77 40.45
C VAL A 11 26.33 -40.89 39.42
N ILE A 12 27.58 -41.20 39.03
CA ILE A 12 28.31 -40.48 37.98
C ILE A 12 27.57 -40.57 36.64
N VAL A 13 27.11 -41.76 36.27
CA VAL A 13 26.32 -41.97 35.04
C VAL A 13 25.00 -41.19 35.11
N ALA A 14 24.29 -41.22 36.23
CA ALA A 14 23.04 -40.49 36.41
C ALA A 14 23.24 -38.96 36.30
N LEU A 15 24.32 -38.42 36.89
CA LEU A 15 24.70 -37.01 36.77
C LEU A 15 25.06 -36.65 35.32
N SER A 16 25.84 -37.49 34.64
CA SER A 16 26.18 -37.28 33.22
C SER A 16 24.95 -37.31 32.32
N HIS A 17 23.98 -38.17 32.60
CA HIS A 17 22.72 -38.18 31.85
C HIS A 17 21.88 -36.94 32.14
N ALA A 18 21.83 -36.48 33.39
CA ALA A 18 21.10 -35.27 33.76
C ALA A 18 21.66 -34.03 33.05
N THR A 19 22.98 -33.86 33.00
CA THR A 19 23.62 -32.73 32.30
C THR A 19 23.36 -32.75 30.81
N VAL A 20 23.46 -33.92 30.16
CA VAL A 20 23.15 -34.08 28.73
C VAL A 20 21.66 -33.78 28.45
N LEU A 21 20.76 -34.21 29.33
CA LEU A 21 19.32 -33.94 29.20
C LEU A 21 19.03 -32.43 29.31
N GLU A 22 19.66 -31.74 30.27
CA GLU A 22 19.53 -30.29 30.43
C GLU A 22 20.01 -29.52 29.20
N GLU A 23 21.14 -29.93 28.63
CA GLU A 23 21.70 -29.32 27.42
C GLU A 23 20.80 -29.52 26.21
N LEU A 24 20.30 -30.74 25.99
CA LEU A 24 19.32 -31.03 24.93
C LEU A 24 18.01 -30.25 25.10
N MET A 25 17.50 -30.13 26.33
CA MET A 25 16.30 -29.34 26.61
C MET A 25 16.52 -27.86 26.32
N ARG A 26 17.70 -27.34 26.65
CA ARG A 26 18.08 -25.95 26.38
C ARG A 26 18.19 -25.68 24.89
N GLU A 27 18.88 -26.52 24.13
CA GLU A 27 18.98 -26.39 22.67
C GLU A 27 17.60 -26.42 22.01
N LYS A 28 16.72 -27.34 22.43
CA LYS A 28 15.36 -27.44 21.89
C LYS A 28 14.53 -26.20 22.22
N LEU A 29 14.70 -25.62 23.41
CA LEU A 29 14.02 -24.39 23.81
C LEU A 29 14.52 -23.19 22.99
N GLU A 30 15.82 -23.06 22.79
CA GLU A 30 16.42 -22.00 21.98
C GLU A 30 15.97 -22.10 20.51
N ALA A 31 15.98 -23.29 19.93
CA ALA A 31 15.47 -23.54 18.58
C ALA A 31 13.97 -23.18 18.46
N ARG A 32 13.14 -23.58 19.44
CA ARG A 32 11.72 -23.24 19.46
C ARG A 32 11.49 -21.74 19.59
N ASN A 33 12.27 -21.06 20.42
CA ASN A 33 12.19 -19.62 20.59
C ASN A 33 12.58 -18.88 19.29
N GLY A 34 13.63 -19.34 18.60
CA GLY A 34 14.03 -18.80 17.30
C GLY A 34 12.93 -18.93 16.25
N LEU A 35 12.33 -20.11 16.11
CA LEU A 35 11.20 -20.34 15.20
C LEU A 35 9.99 -19.48 15.55
N GLN A 36 9.65 -19.36 16.85
CA GLN A 36 8.54 -18.54 17.31
C GLN A 36 8.77 -17.05 17.04
N GLN A 37 10.01 -16.58 17.21
CA GLN A 37 10.38 -15.20 16.91
C GLN A 37 10.26 -14.91 15.42
N GLN A 38 10.77 -15.80 14.57
CA GLN A 38 10.66 -15.66 13.12
C GLN A 38 9.18 -15.68 12.66
N ALA A 39 8.35 -16.55 13.22
CA ALA A 39 6.93 -16.59 12.93
C ALA A 39 6.23 -15.27 13.34
N LYS A 40 6.55 -14.73 14.52
CA LYS A 40 6.03 -13.42 14.96
C LYS A 40 6.44 -12.29 14.02
N GLU A 41 7.70 -12.24 13.61
CA GLU A 41 8.20 -11.23 12.69
C GLU A 41 7.49 -11.29 11.33
N ASN A 42 7.24 -12.49 10.81
CA ASN A 42 6.49 -12.67 9.58
C ASN A 42 5.04 -12.17 9.70
N VAL A 43 4.36 -12.50 10.81
CA VAL A 43 3.00 -12.00 11.08
C VAL A 43 2.97 -10.47 11.18
N VAL A 44 3.94 -9.86 11.85
CA VAL A 44 4.05 -8.40 11.98
C VAL A 44 4.29 -7.76 10.62
N LYS A 45 5.20 -8.30 9.80
CA LYS A 45 5.46 -7.80 8.44
C LYS A 45 4.20 -7.88 7.57
N ALA A 46 3.52 -9.02 7.53
CA ALA A 46 2.29 -9.20 6.77
C ALA A 46 1.18 -8.21 7.23
N SER A 47 1.04 -8.02 8.55
CA SER A 47 0.08 -7.08 9.12
C SER A 47 0.38 -5.64 8.70
N HIS A 48 1.65 -5.24 8.72
CA HIS A 48 2.08 -3.91 8.32
C HIS A 48 1.86 -3.64 6.82
N THR A 49 2.17 -4.61 5.97
CA THR A 49 1.89 -4.56 4.53
C THR A 49 0.39 -4.38 4.28
N ARG A 50 -0.44 -5.19 4.96
CA ARG A 50 -1.90 -5.12 4.83
C ARG A 50 -2.45 -3.75 5.25
N TYR A 51 -1.97 -3.22 6.38
CA TYR A 51 -2.39 -1.90 6.86
C TYR A 51 -1.98 -0.79 5.87
N SER A 52 -0.74 -0.84 5.38
CA SER A 52 -0.21 0.13 4.41
C SER A 52 -1.01 0.11 3.10
N PHE A 53 -1.35 -1.09 2.60
CA PHE A 53 -2.23 -1.26 1.43
C PHE A 53 -3.59 -0.61 1.65
N GLN A 54 -4.26 -0.92 2.77
CA GLN A 54 -5.57 -0.36 3.09
C GLN A 54 -5.55 1.17 3.15
N ASN A 55 -4.52 1.76 3.77
CA ASN A 55 -4.39 3.21 3.84
C ASN A 55 -4.16 3.84 2.46
N LEU A 56 -3.31 3.22 1.62
CA LEU A 56 -3.07 3.68 0.25
C LEU A 56 -4.35 3.64 -0.60
N MET A 57 -5.11 2.54 -0.54
CA MET A 57 -6.39 2.42 -1.25
C MET A 57 -7.41 3.45 -0.76
N ASN A 58 -7.58 3.59 0.56
CA ASN A 58 -8.53 4.55 1.12
C ASN A 58 -8.21 6.00 0.70
N ASN A 59 -6.95 6.41 0.83
CA ASN A 59 -6.53 7.76 0.41
C ASN A 59 -6.58 7.92 -1.12
N GLY A 60 -6.28 6.85 -1.86
CA GLY A 60 -6.44 6.78 -3.32
C GLY A 60 -7.88 7.00 -3.76
N MET A 61 -8.86 6.41 -3.07
CA MET A 61 -10.30 6.52 -3.38
C MET A 61 -10.89 7.89 -2.98
N LYS A 62 -10.42 8.50 -1.88
CA LYS A 62 -10.91 9.81 -1.42
C LYS A 62 -10.74 10.91 -2.46
N ARG A 63 -9.61 10.93 -3.18
CA ARG A 63 -9.29 11.95 -4.20
C ARG A 63 -10.30 11.98 -5.36
N PRO A 64 -10.53 10.91 -6.15
CA PRO A 64 -11.52 10.92 -7.22
C PRO A 64 -12.95 11.12 -6.69
N MET A 65 -13.28 10.63 -5.49
CA MET A 65 -14.58 10.90 -4.87
C MET A 65 -14.79 12.40 -4.59
N HIS A 66 -13.81 13.10 -4.02
CA HIS A 66 -13.89 14.55 -3.80
C HIS A 66 -13.95 15.33 -5.12
N SER A 67 -13.24 14.87 -6.15
CA SER A 67 -13.32 15.43 -7.51
C SER A 67 -14.74 15.30 -8.09
N ILE A 68 -15.35 14.11 -8.01
CA ILE A 68 -16.73 13.88 -8.46
C ILE A 68 -17.70 14.80 -7.71
N LEU A 69 -17.57 14.89 -6.37
CA LEU A 69 -18.44 15.73 -5.56
C LEU A 69 -18.35 17.20 -5.98
N GLY A 70 -17.13 17.73 -6.15
CA GLY A 70 -16.93 19.11 -6.59
C GLY A 70 -17.50 19.39 -7.99
N LEU A 71 -17.33 18.45 -8.93
CA LEU A 71 -17.90 18.56 -10.27
C LEU A 71 -19.43 18.53 -10.27
N LEU A 72 -20.03 17.68 -9.43
CA LEU A 72 -21.49 17.65 -9.25
C LEU A 72 -22.02 18.93 -8.59
N SER A 73 -21.30 19.51 -7.63
CA SER A 73 -21.67 20.80 -7.03
C SER A 73 -21.66 21.94 -8.05
N ILE A 74 -20.74 21.93 -9.02
CA ILE A 74 -20.72 22.91 -10.11
C ILE A 74 -21.93 22.71 -11.04
N LEU A 75 -22.31 21.45 -11.34
CA LEU A 75 -23.50 21.17 -12.16
C LEU A 75 -24.82 21.54 -11.49
N GLN A 76 -24.87 21.55 -10.15
CA GLN A 76 -26.05 21.96 -9.39
C GLN A 76 -26.23 23.48 -9.33
N ASP A 77 -25.19 24.26 -9.64
CA ASP A 77 -25.28 25.72 -9.65
C ASP A 77 -25.91 26.21 -10.97
N GLU A 78 -27.18 26.59 -10.89
CA GLU A 78 -28.02 27.05 -12.01
C GLU A 78 -27.49 28.31 -12.71
N ASN A 79 -26.54 29.04 -12.11
CA ASN A 79 -25.96 30.26 -12.68
C ASN A 79 -24.68 30.01 -13.51
N THR A 80 -24.27 28.76 -13.70
CA THR A 80 -22.99 28.47 -14.35
C THR A 80 -23.11 28.39 -15.88
N SER A 81 -22.49 29.32 -16.60
CA SER A 81 -22.32 29.26 -18.07
C SER A 81 -21.26 28.22 -18.51
N THR A 82 -21.01 27.20 -17.69
CA THR A 82 -19.92 26.26 -17.86
C THR A 82 -20.29 25.22 -18.91
N ASN A 83 -19.33 24.75 -19.69
CA ASN A 83 -19.54 23.70 -20.67
C ASN A 83 -19.86 22.37 -19.95
N GLN A 84 -21.15 22.13 -19.66
CA GLN A 84 -21.67 21.00 -18.88
C GLN A 84 -21.14 19.66 -19.40
N LYS A 85 -20.92 19.55 -20.72
CA LYS A 85 -20.33 18.37 -21.34
C LYS A 85 -18.95 18.03 -20.78
N ILE A 86 -18.09 19.04 -20.54
CA ILE A 86 -16.75 18.85 -19.98
C ILE A 86 -16.84 18.36 -18.52
N ILE A 87 -17.78 18.92 -17.75
CA ILE A 87 -17.97 18.52 -16.35
C ILE A 87 -18.46 17.08 -16.27
N ILE A 88 -19.48 16.72 -17.05
CA ILE A 88 -20.03 15.36 -17.10
C ILE A 88 -18.95 14.36 -17.54
N ASP A 89 -18.22 14.67 -18.61
CA ASP A 89 -17.16 13.82 -19.15
C ASP A 89 -16.00 13.62 -18.14
N THR A 90 -15.67 14.67 -17.38
CA THR A 90 -14.68 14.57 -16.29
C THR A 90 -15.21 13.76 -15.11
N THR A 91 -16.48 13.90 -14.76
CA THR A 91 -17.13 13.08 -13.73
C THR A 91 -17.10 11.60 -14.09
N VAL A 92 -17.45 11.24 -15.34
CA VAL A 92 -17.39 9.85 -15.83
C VAL A 92 -15.97 9.29 -15.71
N ARG A 93 -14.95 10.03 -16.16
CA ARG A 93 -13.55 9.62 -15.99
C ARG A 93 -13.18 9.37 -14.53
N MET A 94 -13.55 10.27 -13.62
CA MET A 94 -13.24 10.11 -12.19
C MET A 94 -13.96 8.91 -11.58
N SER A 95 -15.19 8.62 -12.02
CA SER A 95 -15.91 7.41 -11.63
C SER A 95 -15.22 6.14 -12.12
N THR A 96 -14.69 6.13 -13.35
CA THR A 96 -13.89 5.01 -13.87
C THR A 96 -12.59 4.81 -13.08
N VAL A 97 -11.89 5.89 -12.73
CA VAL A 97 -10.69 5.82 -11.88
C VAL A 97 -11.03 5.22 -10.51
N LEU A 98 -12.12 5.66 -9.89
CA LEU A 98 -12.58 5.13 -8.61
C LEU A 98 -12.94 3.64 -8.71
N LEU A 99 -13.65 3.23 -9.77
CA LEU A 99 -14.00 1.83 -10.01
C LEU A 99 -12.75 0.96 -10.15
N ASN A 100 -11.73 1.42 -10.88
CA ASN A 100 -10.47 0.69 -11.01
C ASN A 100 -9.75 0.55 -9.67
N LEU A 101 -9.74 1.59 -8.81
CA LEU A 101 -9.17 1.51 -7.46
C LEU A 101 -9.93 0.53 -6.56
N ILE A 102 -11.26 0.45 -6.71
CA ILE A 102 -12.07 -0.54 -5.99
C ILE A 102 -11.71 -1.95 -6.46
N ASN A 103 -11.62 -2.17 -7.77
CA ASN A 103 -11.22 -3.47 -8.31
C ASN A 103 -9.79 -3.86 -7.88
N ASP A 104 -8.83 -2.93 -7.95
CA ASP A 104 -7.45 -3.15 -7.46
C ASP A 104 -7.42 -3.47 -5.95
N ALA A 105 -8.37 -2.94 -5.16
CA ALA A 105 -8.51 -3.26 -3.74
C ALA A 105 -9.18 -4.62 -3.46
N MET A 106 -9.96 -5.14 -4.41
CA MET A 106 -10.61 -6.46 -4.35
C MET A 106 -9.68 -7.57 -4.85
N ASP A 107 -8.84 -7.26 -5.85
CA ASP A 107 -7.83 -8.16 -6.41
C ASP A 107 -6.57 -8.21 -5.52
N ILE A 108 -6.74 -8.48 -4.22
CA ILE A 108 -5.60 -8.75 -3.34
C ILE A 108 -4.98 -10.07 -3.81
N PRO A 109 -3.74 -10.09 -4.32
CA PRO A 109 -3.12 -11.34 -4.70
C PRO A 109 -2.98 -12.22 -3.47
N ASP A 110 -3.33 -13.50 -3.59
CA ASP A 110 -3.15 -14.55 -2.54
C ASP A 110 -1.70 -14.68 -2.04
N LYS A 111 -0.75 -14.00 -2.69
CA LYS A 111 0.67 -14.03 -2.36
C LYS A 111 1.18 -12.68 -1.89
N ASP A 112 1.62 -12.74 -0.64
CA ASP A 112 2.30 -11.75 0.19
C ASP A 112 3.67 -11.33 -0.40
N GLU A 113 3.67 -10.75 -1.59
CA GLU A 113 4.78 -9.93 -2.06
C GLU A 113 4.42 -8.49 -1.75
N GLY A 114 4.91 -7.97 -0.63
CA GLY A 114 4.68 -6.61 -0.11
C GLY A 114 5.22 -5.47 -0.99
N ARG A 115 5.11 -5.60 -2.31
CA ARG A 115 5.46 -4.61 -3.30
C ARG A 115 4.25 -4.44 -4.20
N PHE A 116 3.56 -3.31 -4.09
CA PHE A 116 2.82 -2.82 -5.24
C PHE A 116 3.84 -2.56 -6.36
N PRO A 117 3.85 -3.32 -7.46
CA PRO A 117 4.84 -3.10 -8.51
C PRO A 117 4.62 -1.71 -9.10
N VAL A 118 5.67 -0.88 -9.10
CA VAL A 118 5.71 0.34 -9.90
C VAL A 118 5.63 -0.09 -11.36
N LYS A 119 4.55 0.26 -12.04
CA LYS A 119 4.42 -0.06 -13.47
C LYS A 119 5.05 1.07 -14.27
N MET A 120 6.29 0.87 -14.72
CA MET A 120 6.92 1.82 -15.64
C MET A 120 6.33 1.66 -17.04
N MET A 121 5.63 2.68 -17.48
CA MET A 121 5.07 2.77 -18.83
C MET A 121 5.30 4.17 -19.41
N SER A 122 5.33 4.25 -20.73
CA SER A 122 5.38 5.54 -21.42
C SER A 122 3.99 6.16 -21.42
N PHE A 123 3.87 7.42 -20.99
CA PHE A 123 2.61 8.16 -21.03
C PHE A 123 2.80 9.61 -21.48
N GLN A 124 1.71 10.26 -21.88
CA GLN A 124 1.70 11.65 -22.34
C GLN A 124 1.55 12.63 -21.18
N LEU A 125 2.66 13.20 -20.72
CA LEU A 125 2.75 14.15 -19.63
C LEU A 125 1.88 15.40 -19.85
N HIS A 126 1.78 15.90 -21.08
CA HIS A 126 0.94 17.07 -21.35
C HIS A 126 -0.55 16.77 -21.18
N SER A 127 -0.98 15.55 -21.50
CA SER A 127 -2.37 15.12 -21.27
C SER A 127 -2.66 15.04 -19.78
N LEU A 128 -1.74 14.43 -19.01
CA LEU A 128 -1.81 14.35 -17.56
C LEU A 128 -1.91 15.74 -16.91
N ILE A 129 -1.02 16.67 -17.30
CA ILE A 129 -1.02 18.04 -16.78
C ILE A 129 -2.33 18.74 -17.13
N ARG A 130 -2.84 18.58 -18.36
CA ARG A 130 -4.11 19.17 -18.79
C ARG A 130 -5.30 18.66 -17.98
N GLU A 131 -5.36 17.35 -17.72
CA GLU A 131 -6.41 16.76 -16.87
C GLU A 131 -6.38 17.36 -15.45
N ALA A 132 -5.20 17.39 -14.83
CA ALA A 132 -5.03 17.96 -13.50
C ALA A 132 -5.39 19.46 -13.48
N SER A 133 -4.97 20.21 -14.50
CA SER A 133 -5.28 21.63 -14.68
C SER A 133 -6.78 21.88 -14.79
N CYS A 134 -7.49 21.05 -15.57
CA CYS A 134 -8.92 21.18 -15.77
C CYS A 134 -9.67 21.01 -14.45
N LEU A 135 -9.29 20.01 -13.65
CA LEU A 135 -9.86 19.78 -12.33
C LEU A 135 -9.66 20.98 -11.40
N VAL A 136 -8.42 21.46 -11.29
CA VAL A 136 -8.09 22.60 -10.42
C VAL A 136 -8.79 23.86 -10.90
N ASN A 137 -8.86 24.09 -12.21
CA ASN A 137 -9.55 25.23 -12.78
C ASN A 137 -11.05 25.23 -12.44
N CYS A 138 -11.72 24.08 -12.56
CA CYS A 138 -13.13 23.93 -12.16
C CYS A 138 -13.34 24.31 -10.68
N LEU A 139 -12.46 23.85 -9.79
CA LEU A 139 -12.52 24.18 -8.36
C LEU A 139 -12.22 25.66 -8.06
N CYS A 140 -11.28 26.27 -8.78
CA CYS A 140 -10.94 27.67 -8.64
C CYS A 140 -12.09 28.58 -9.11
N VAL A 141 -12.67 28.30 -10.29
CA VAL A 141 -13.85 29.03 -10.80
C VAL A 141 -14.99 28.98 -9.79
N TYR A 142 -15.28 27.79 -9.24
CA TYR A 142 -16.30 27.63 -8.22
C TYR A 142 -16.06 28.48 -6.96
N LYS A 143 -14.81 28.62 -6.53
CA LYS A 143 -14.44 29.44 -5.37
C LYS A 143 -14.19 30.91 -5.70
N GLY A 144 -14.42 31.36 -6.93
CA GLY A 144 -14.18 32.74 -7.37
C GLY A 144 -12.71 33.10 -7.56
N PHE A 145 -11.82 32.11 -7.70
CA PHE A 145 -10.40 32.32 -7.96
C PHE A 145 -10.06 32.13 -9.44
N ARG A 146 -9.07 32.90 -9.93
CA ARG A 146 -8.46 32.62 -11.23
C ARG A 146 -7.33 31.62 -11.07
N PHE A 147 -7.32 30.61 -11.93
CA PHE A 147 -6.23 29.66 -12.05
C PHE A 147 -5.55 29.81 -13.40
N SER A 148 -4.22 29.84 -13.40
CA SER A 148 -3.40 29.83 -14.61
C SER A 148 -2.23 28.89 -14.40
N MET A 149 -1.95 28.07 -15.40
CA MET A 149 -0.78 27.19 -15.43
C MET A 149 0.02 27.49 -16.67
N ASP A 150 1.31 27.70 -16.50
CA ASP A 150 2.26 27.85 -17.60
C ASP A 150 3.11 26.57 -17.69
N VAL A 151 3.11 25.97 -18.87
CA VAL A 151 3.85 24.74 -19.15
C VAL A 151 4.85 25.04 -20.25
N PRO A 152 6.17 24.96 -19.97
CA PRO A 152 7.18 25.27 -20.97
C PRO A 152 7.06 24.33 -22.18
N ASN A 153 7.13 24.90 -23.39
CA ASN A 153 7.13 24.12 -24.64
C ASN A 153 8.34 23.17 -24.75
N SER A 154 9.41 23.43 -23.98
CA SER A 154 10.58 22.56 -23.88
C SER A 154 10.33 21.28 -23.08
N LEU A 155 9.19 21.16 -22.38
CA LEU A 155 8.86 19.99 -21.58
C LEU A 155 8.48 18.80 -22.47
N THR A 156 9.21 17.70 -22.36
CA THR A 156 8.96 16.47 -23.13
C THR A 156 7.57 15.91 -22.81
N ASN A 157 6.79 15.61 -23.86
CA ASN A 157 5.45 15.05 -23.68
C ASN A 157 5.49 13.55 -23.34
N LEU A 158 6.40 12.76 -23.93
CA LEU A 158 6.47 11.33 -23.64
C LEU A 158 7.46 11.07 -22.51
N VAL A 159 6.97 10.57 -21.37
CA VAL A 159 7.81 10.26 -20.20
C VAL A 159 7.55 8.84 -19.71
N MET A 160 8.56 8.26 -19.05
CA MET A 160 8.44 6.95 -18.41
C MET A 160 8.12 7.15 -16.93
N GLY A 161 7.08 6.50 -16.44
CA GLY A 161 6.68 6.56 -15.04
C GLY A 161 5.52 5.63 -14.74
N ASP A 162 5.04 5.68 -13.50
CA ASP A 162 3.78 5.05 -13.10
C ASP A 162 2.67 6.10 -13.14
N GLU A 163 1.90 6.12 -14.24
CA GLU A 163 0.83 7.09 -14.49
C GLU A 163 -0.26 7.08 -13.38
N LYS A 164 -0.43 5.93 -12.71
CA LYS A 164 -1.46 5.74 -11.68
C LYS A 164 -1.03 6.23 -10.30
N ARG A 165 0.27 6.41 -10.05
CA ARG A 165 0.80 7.01 -8.81
C ARG A 165 0.92 8.53 -8.95
N ARG A 166 -0.23 9.19 -8.98
CA ARG A 166 -0.38 10.66 -8.88
C ARG A 166 -0.50 11.11 -7.41
#